data_AF-A0A5S9MIF0-F1
#
_entry.id   AF-A0A5S9MIF0-F1
#
_cell.length_a   1.000
_cell.length_b   1.000
_cell.length_c   1.000
_cell.angle_alpha   90.00
_cell.angle_beta   90.00
_cell.angle_gamma   90.00
#
_symmetry.space_group_name_H-M   'P 1'
#
loop_
_entity.id
_entity.type
_entity.pdbx_description
1 polymer ?
#
loop_
_entity_poly.entity_id
_entity_poly.type
_entity_poly.pdbx_seq_one_letter_code
_entity_poly.pdbx_strand_id
1 'polypeptide(L)'
;MLKQDAHLHTPFCPHGSLDSFHSYIEKAIKKGFDSITFTEHAPLPPSFQDPTPEQDSAMKLQDLEAYITKLAQLKQEYKGQLIVKTGLEVDFIKEYEEETRTFLDCYGPELDDAILSVHFLPAGDDYICLDFDEHAFQQLISIYGSIEQVYQSYYDQIHSSILSSLGQYKPKRIGHITLVQKFKQLFPYEMSPELCQKGHPLP
;
A
#
# COMPACT_ATOMS: atom_id res chain seq x y z
N MET A 1 23.90 1.74 -10.02
CA MET A 1 22.65 1.87 -9.25
C MET A 1 22.44 0.54 -8.55
N LEU A 2 22.08 0.53 -7.26
CA LEU A 2 21.77 -0.72 -6.55
C LEU A 2 20.55 -1.37 -7.22
N LYS A 3 20.62 -2.66 -7.52
CA LYS A 3 19.51 -3.44 -8.05
C LYS A 3 18.65 -3.91 -6.89
N GLN A 4 17.45 -3.35 -6.75
CA GLN A 4 16.58 -3.60 -5.60
C GLN A 4 15.14 -3.90 -6.02
N ASP A 5 14.48 -4.73 -5.22
CA ASP A 5 13.02 -4.89 -5.24
C ASP A 5 12.46 -4.42 -3.90
N ALA A 6 11.69 -3.34 -3.90
CA ALA A 6 11.33 -2.63 -2.66
C ALA A 6 9.82 -2.65 -2.38
N HIS A 7 9.08 -3.52 -3.05
CA HIS A 7 7.64 -3.70 -2.83
C HIS A 7 7.30 -5.19 -2.99
N LEU A 8 7.38 -5.93 -1.89
CA LEU A 8 7.15 -7.38 -1.86
C LEU A 8 6.20 -7.74 -0.72
N HIS A 9 5.27 -8.65 -1.00
CA HIS A 9 4.37 -9.22 -0.01
C HIS A 9 4.85 -10.61 0.42
N THR A 10 4.26 -11.11 1.51
CA THR A 10 4.70 -12.32 2.21
C THR A 10 3.50 -13.22 2.53
N PRO A 11 3.71 -14.41 3.12
CA PRO A 11 2.60 -15.22 3.62
C PRO A 11 1.81 -14.59 4.77
N PHE A 12 2.23 -13.44 5.30
CA PHE A 12 1.42 -12.65 6.24
C PHE A 12 0.32 -11.84 5.53
N CYS A 13 0.36 -11.74 4.21
CA CYS A 13 -0.72 -11.26 3.36
C CYS A 13 -1.83 -12.33 3.31
N PRO A 14 -3.02 -12.08 3.88
CA PRO A 14 -4.10 -13.08 3.89
C PRO A 14 -4.53 -13.52 2.49
N HIS A 15 -4.47 -12.60 1.52
CA HIS A 15 -4.87 -12.80 0.13
C HIS A 15 -3.66 -13.03 -0.82
N GLY A 16 -2.46 -13.17 -0.26
CA GLY A 16 -1.21 -13.36 -1.01
C GLY A 16 -0.91 -14.83 -1.34
N SER A 17 0.18 -15.04 -2.07
CA SER A 17 0.72 -16.40 -2.29
C SER A 17 1.30 -16.98 -0.99
N LEU A 18 1.34 -18.30 -0.88
CA LEU A 18 2.02 -19.01 0.22
C LEU A 18 3.55 -19.11 0.04
N ASP A 19 4.13 -18.36 -0.89
CA ASP A 19 5.58 -18.37 -1.15
C ASP A 19 6.35 -17.85 0.07
N SER A 20 7.32 -18.64 0.55
CA SER A 20 8.08 -18.28 1.75
C SER A 20 9.05 -17.11 1.52
N PHE A 21 9.39 -16.40 2.60
CA PHE A 21 10.45 -15.38 2.59
C PHE A 21 11.75 -15.88 1.94
N HIS A 22 12.18 -17.10 2.30
CA HIS A 22 13.35 -17.76 1.72
C HIS A 22 13.24 -17.89 0.20
N SER A 23 12.07 -18.24 -0.34
CA SER A 23 11.86 -18.33 -1.79
C SER A 23 12.14 -16.99 -2.49
N TYR A 24 11.61 -15.89 -1.95
CA TYR A 24 11.87 -14.53 -2.46
C TYR A 24 13.35 -14.16 -2.39
N ILE A 25 13.97 -14.35 -1.23
CA ILE A 25 15.37 -14.00 -0.98
C ILE A 25 16.31 -14.76 -1.92
N GLU A 26 16.18 -16.09 -2.00
CA GLU A 26 17.03 -16.94 -2.83
C GLU A 26 16.86 -16.62 -4.32
N LYS A 27 15.63 -16.28 -4.75
CA LYS A 27 15.35 -15.86 -6.12
C LYS A 27 15.99 -14.49 -6.40
N ALA A 28 15.94 -13.55 -5.47
CA ALA A 28 16.58 -12.24 -5.59
C ALA A 28 18.11 -12.37 -5.72
N ILE A 29 18.75 -13.19 -4.88
CA ILE A 29 20.19 -13.50 -4.95
C ILE A 29 20.54 -14.09 -6.33
N LYS A 30 19.81 -15.10 -6.79
CA LYS A 30 20.04 -15.71 -8.12
C LYS A 30 19.88 -14.73 -9.28
N LYS A 31 19.01 -13.72 -9.11
CA LYS A 31 18.78 -12.66 -10.10
C LYS A 31 19.76 -11.50 -9.95
N GLY A 32 20.70 -11.55 -8.99
CA GLY A 32 21.72 -10.54 -8.76
C GLY A 32 21.19 -9.24 -8.18
N PHE A 33 20.13 -9.30 -7.36
CA PHE A 33 19.68 -8.14 -6.58
C PHE A 33 20.64 -7.88 -5.41
N ASP A 34 20.82 -6.61 -5.07
CA ASP A 34 21.61 -6.15 -3.93
C ASP A 34 20.77 -6.04 -2.66
N SER A 35 19.47 -5.73 -2.80
CA SER A 35 18.56 -5.62 -1.67
C SER A 35 17.10 -5.95 -2.01
N ILE A 36 16.36 -6.37 -1.00
CA ILE A 36 14.91 -6.46 -1.04
C ILE A 36 14.26 -5.80 0.18
N THR A 37 13.07 -5.22 0.00
CA THR A 37 12.20 -4.77 1.09
C THR A 37 10.91 -5.55 1.04
N PHE A 38 10.57 -6.24 2.12
CA PHE A 38 9.23 -6.76 2.33
C PHE A 38 8.37 -5.63 2.88
N THR A 39 7.26 -5.34 2.22
CA THR A 39 6.33 -4.24 2.51
C THR A 39 4.93 -4.83 2.62
N GLU A 40 4.73 -5.71 3.59
CA GLU A 40 3.41 -6.29 3.82
C GLU A 40 2.37 -5.21 4.14
N HIS A 41 1.10 -5.46 3.81
CA HIS A 41 0.01 -4.57 4.20
C HIS A 41 -0.03 -4.41 5.72
N ALA A 42 0.18 -3.18 6.19
CA ALA A 42 0.07 -2.81 7.59
C ALA A 42 -1.35 -3.08 8.10
N PRO A 43 -1.52 -3.46 9.37
CA PRO A 43 -2.85 -3.53 9.97
C PRO A 43 -3.64 -2.24 9.72
N LEU A 44 -4.88 -2.40 9.24
CA LEU A 44 -5.79 -1.28 9.04
C LEU A 44 -6.10 -0.57 10.36
N PRO A 45 -6.50 0.71 10.33
CA PRO A 45 -6.94 1.43 11.51
C PRO A 45 -7.99 0.62 12.31
N PRO A 46 -7.85 0.47 13.65
CA PRO A 46 -8.76 -0.32 14.46
C PRO A 46 -10.25 0.01 14.32
N SER A 47 -10.58 1.27 14.02
CA SER A 47 -11.97 1.71 13.81
C SER A 47 -12.43 1.68 12.34
N PHE A 48 -11.53 1.36 11.39
CA PHE A 48 -11.86 1.19 9.99
C PHE A 48 -12.41 -0.23 9.75
N GLN A 49 -13.59 -0.30 9.14
CA GLN A 49 -14.16 -1.57 8.70
C GLN A 49 -13.70 -1.85 7.27
N ASP A 50 -12.93 -2.93 7.09
CA ASP A 50 -12.52 -3.38 5.76
C ASP A 50 -13.76 -3.68 4.91
N PRO A 51 -13.94 -3.02 3.74
CA PRO A 51 -15.10 -3.22 2.88
C PRO A 51 -15.03 -4.49 2.04
N THR A 52 -13.90 -5.20 2.03
CA THR A 52 -13.78 -6.48 1.32
C THR A 52 -14.61 -7.57 2.00
N PRO A 53 -15.14 -8.56 1.25
CA PRO A 53 -16.04 -9.57 1.83
C PRO A 53 -15.38 -10.40 2.94
N GLU A 54 -14.10 -10.72 2.79
CA GLU A 54 -13.31 -11.52 3.72
C GLU A 54 -12.61 -10.69 4.83
N GLN A 55 -12.61 -9.36 4.71
CA GLN A 55 -11.92 -8.43 5.62
C GLN A 55 -10.44 -8.76 5.80
N ASP A 56 -9.78 -9.03 4.68
CA ASP A 56 -8.46 -9.63 4.62
C ASP A 56 -7.46 -8.80 3.80
N SER A 57 -7.75 -7.51 3.59
CA SER A 57 -6.89 -6.57 2.87
C SER A 57 -5.55 -6.31 3.56
N ALA A 58 -5.42 -6.67 4.84
CA ALA A 58 -4.21 -6.42 5.63
C ALA A 58 -3.90 -7.53 6.64
N MET A 59 -2.64 -7.57 7.07
CA MET A 59 -2.22 -8.39 8.20
C MET A 59 -2.93 -7.96 9.49
N LYS A 60 -3.26 -8.91 10.38
CA LYS A 60 -3.82 -8.58 11.70
C LYS A 60 -2.75 -8.00 12.61
N LEU A 61 -3.13 -7.07 13.49
CA LEU A 61 -2.21 -6.45 14.45
C LEU A 61 -1.44 -7.47 15.32
N GLN A 62 -2.12 -8.56 15.72
CA GLN A 62 -1.51 -9.64 16.50
C GLN A 62 -0.36 -10.39 15.79
N ASP A 63 -0.31 -10.33 14.46
CA ASP A 63 0.68 -11.05 13.65
C ASP A 63 1.89 -10.15 13.30
N LEU A 64 1.77 -8.83 13.50
CA LEU A 64 2.79 -7.84 13.14
C LEU A 64 4.13 -8.05 13.87
N GLU A 65 4.09 -8.35 15.18
CA GLU A 65 5.33 -8.59 15.94
C GLU A 65 6.06 -9.84 15.44
N ALA A 66 5.32 -10.88 15.05
CA ALA A 66 5.88 -12.09 14.47
C ALA A 66 6.51 -11.81 13.10
N TYR A 67 5.87 -10.99 12.26
CA TYR A 67 6.41 -10.51 10.99
C TYR A 67 7.73 -9.76 11.17
N ILE A 68 7.78 -8.76 12.05
CA ILE A 68 8.99 -7.96 12.34
C ILE A 68 10.10 -8.86 12.86
N THR A 69 9.79 -9.72 13.83
CA THR A 69 10.76 -10.67 14.42
C THR A 69 11.33 -11.61 13.35
N LYS A 70 10.48 -12.13 12.46
CA LYS A 70 10.92 -13.02 11.38
C LYS A 70 11.88 -12.31 10.43
N LEU A 71 11.59 -11.06 10.05
CA LEU A 71 12.48 -10.29 9.20
C LEU A 71 13.79 -9.91 9.87
N ALA A 72 13.78 -9.63 11.17
CA ALA A 72 15.00 -9.43 11.95
C ALA A 72 15.92 -10.66 11.92
N GLN A 73 15.35 -11.87 12.00
CA GLN A 73 16.11 -13.12 11.85
C GLN A 73 16.67 -13.27 10.44
N LEU A 74 15.86 -13.05 9.40
CA LEU A 74 16.27 -13.17 8.00
C LEU A 74 17.38 -12.17 7.64
N LYS A 75 17.34 -10.95 8.17
CA LYS A 75 18.42 -9.96 8.06
C LYS A 75 19.76 -10.49 8.53
N GLN A 76 19.78 -11.26 9.63
CA GLN A 76 21.00 -11.89 10.13
C GLN A 76 21.40 -13.11 9.29
N GLU A 77 20.43 -13.95 8.95
CA GLU A 77 20.64 -15.18 8.14
C GLU A 77 21.30 -14.89 6.79
N TYR A 78 20.88 -13.80 6.13
CA TYR A 78 21.35 -13.42 4.80
C TYR A 78 22.41 -12.32 4.79
N LYS A 79 22.97 -11.99 5.95
CA LYS A 79 23.98 -10.94 6.09
C LYS A 79 25.19 -11.21 5.18
N GLY A 80 25.53 -10.21 4.37
CA GLY A 80 26.64 -10.29 3.40
C GLY A 80 26.29 -10.98 2.08
N GLN A 81 25.07 -11.52 1.93
CA GLN A 81 24.57 -12.12 0.68
C GLN A 81 23.52 -11.24 0.01
N LEU A 82 22.56 -10.72 0.79
CA LEU A 82 21.51 -9.82 0.33
C LEU A 82 21.11 -8.88 1.46
N ILE A 83 20.88 -7.60 1.15
CA ILE A 83 20.31 -6.67 2.14
C ILE A 83 18.80 -6.92 2.20
N VAL A 84 18.34 -7.55 3.28
CA VAL A 84 16.91 -7.71 3.57
C VAL A 84 16.44 -6.52 4.41
N LYS A 85 15.31 -5.92 4.04
CA LYS A 85 14.70 -4.80 4.78
C LYS A 85 13.31 -5.15 5.28
N THR A 86 13.00 -4.63 6.46
CA THR A 86 11.67 -4.64 7.07
C THR A 86 10.95 -3.38 6.65
N GLY A 87 9.78 -3.53 6.05
CA GLY A 87 8.89 -2.42 5.79
C GLY A 87 7.43 -2.82 5.85
N LEU A 88 6.58 -1.83 5.62
CA LEU A 88 5.13 -2.00 5.53
C LEU A 88 4.59 -1.16 4.37
N GLU A 89 3.54 -1.64 3.74
CA GLU A 89 2.64 -0.85 2.92
C GLU A 89 1.49 -0.35 3.80
N VAL A 90 1.44 0.96 4.01
CA VAL A 90 0.49 1.61 4.90
C VAL A 90 -0.60 2.25 4.05
N ASP A 91 -1.85 1.91 4.35
CA ASP A 91 -3.00 2.53 3.73
C ASP A 91 -3.23 3.95 4.23
N PHE A 92 -3.37 4.88 3.30
CA PHE A 92 -3.86 6.21 3.58
C PHE A 92 -5.38 6.23 3.50
N ILE A 93 -6.03 6.47 4.63
CA ILE A 93 -7.46 6.67 4.74
C ILE A 93 -7.68 7.98 5.50
N LYS A 94 -8.14 9.01 4.79
CA LYS A 94 -8.11 10.41 5.24
C LYS A 94 -8.81 10.65 6.58
N GLU A 95 -9.91 9.97 6.83
CA GLU A 95 -10.69 10.10 8.05
C GLU A 95 -10.04 9.36 9.25
N TYR A 96 -8.99 8.57 9.01
CA TYR A 96 -8.30 7.72 9.99
C TYR A 96 -6.81 8.09 10.16
N GLU A 97 -6.42 9.31 9.79
CA GLU A 97 -5.04 9.80 9.88
C GLU A 97 -4.46 9.73 11.30
N GLU A 98 -5.28 9.96 12.33
CA GLU A 98 -4.85 9.93 13.73
C GLU A 98 -4.48 8.51 14.21
N GLU A 99 -5.28 7.51 13.84
CA GLU A 99 -4.99 6.10 14.12
C GLU A 99 -3.76 5.63 13.34
N THR A 100 -3.66 6.03 12.07
CA THR A 100 -2.50 5.76 11.21
C THR A 100 -1.23 6.35 11.79
N ARG A 101 -1.27 7.61 12.26
CA ARG A 101 -0.14 8.26 12.93
C ARG A 101 0.24 7.52 14.21
N THR A 102 -0.73 7.14 15.04
CA THR A 102 -0.48 6.39 16.29
C THR A 102 0.21 5.06 16.00
N PHE A 103 -0.23 4.34 14.97
CA PHE A 103 0.40 3.12 14.51
C PHE A 103 1.84 3.35 14.06
N LEU A 104 2.07 4.36 13.23
CA LEU A 104 3.40 4.73 12.73
C LEU A 104 4.35 5.18 13.85
N ASP A 105 3.86 5.91 14.85
CA ASP A 105 4.66 6.32 16.00
C ASP A 105 5.09 5.12 16.87
N CYS A 106 4.29 4.05 16.89
CA CYS A 106 4.60 2.82 17.62
C CYS A 106 5.59 1.93 16.86
N TYR A 107 5.34 1.65 15.57
CA TYR A 107 6.08 0.64 14.80
C TYR A 107 7.10 1.23 13.83
N GLY A 108 6.99 2.51 13.46
CA GLY A 108 7.92 3.19 12.58
C GLY A 108 9.41 3.07 12.95
N PRO A 109 9.82 3.08 14.24
CA PRO A 109 11.20 2.83 14.64
C PRO A 109 11.78 1.47 14.21
N GLU A 110 10.92 0.46 13.98
CA GLU A 110 11.32 -0.91 13.61
C GLU A 110 11.39 -1.12 12.08
N LEU A 111 10.97 -0.12 11.29
CA LEU A 111 10.93 -0.21 9.83
C LEU A 111 12.17 0.44 9.22
N ASP A 112 12.80 -0.23 8.25
CA ASP A 112 13.85 0.38 7.43
C ASP A 112 13.25 1.23 6.30
N ASP A 113 12.01 0.95 5.92
CA ASP A 113 11.33 1.48 4.76
C ASP A 113 9.81 1.32 4.89
N ALA A 114 9.03 2.16 4.21
CA ALA A 114 7.59 2.02 4.15
C ALA A 114 7.02 2.69 2.90
N ILE A 115 5.84 2.24 2.49
CA ILE A 115 5.09 2.78 1.36
C ILE A 115 3.77 3.34 1.89
N LEU A 116 3.34 4.50 1.39
CA LEU A 116 2.01 5.04 1.64
C LEU A 116 1.17 4.85 0.37
N SER A 117 0.12 4.04 0.46
CA SER A 117 -0.72 3.65 -0.67
C SER A 117 -2.17 4.07 -0.46
N VAL A 118 -2.92 4.19 -1.55
CA VAL A 118 -4.37 4.45 -1.53
C VAL A 118 -5.04 3.27 -2.22
N HIS A 119 -5.69 2.40 -1.44
CA HIS A 119 -6.49 1.28 -1.95
C HIS A 119 -8.00 1.51 -1.78
N PHE A 120 -8.40 2.37 -0.85
CA PHE A 120 -9.81 2.63 -0.53
C PHE A 120 -10.24 4.02 -1.00
N LEU A 121 -11.37 4.10 -1.69
CA LEU A 121 -12.02 5.37 -2.05
C LEU A 121 -13.33 5.54 -1.26
N PRO A 122 -13.65 6.78 -0.84
CA PRO A 122 -14.90 7.06 -0.16
C PRO A 122 -16.10 6.79 -1.09
N ALA A 123 -17.18 6.27 -0.53
CA ALA A 123 -18.37 5.81 -1.24
C ALA A 123 -19.63 6.08 -0.39
N GLY A 124 -19.98 7.35 -0.22
CA GLY A 124 -21.01 7.77 0.73
C GLY A 124 -20.44 7.84 2.15
N ASP A 125 -21.08 7.15 3.09
CA ASP A 125 -20.60 7.02 4.48
C ASP A 125 -19.60 5.85 4.66
N ASP A 126 -19.41 5.04 3.60
CA ASP A 126 -18.53 3.86 3.58
C ASP A 126 -17.35 4.04 2.61
N TYR A 127 -16.57 2.97 2.43
CA TYR A 127 -15.46 2.90 1.48
C TYR A 127 -15.62 1.71 0.53
N ILE A 128 -14.97 1.80 -0.63
CA ILE A 128 -14.81 0.68 -1.55
C ILE A 128 -13.32 0.49 -1.82
N CYS A 129 -12.86 -0.76 -1.76
CA CYS A 129 -11.52 -1.15 -2.19
C CYS A 129 -11.44 -1.09 -3.72
N LEU A 130 -10.73 -0.09 -4.25
CA LEU A 130 -10.75 0.28 -5.66
C LEU A 130 -10.09 -0.74 -6.56
N ASP A 131 -9.24 -1.59 -6.00
CA ASP A 131 -8.49 -2.60 -6.71
C ASP A 131 -8.91 -4.04 -6.34
N PHE A 132 -9.96 -4.24 -5.54
CA PHE A 132 -10.42 -5.59 -5.18
C PHE A 132 -10.79 -6.43 -6.41
N ASP A 133 -11.82 -6.01 -7.16
CA ASP A 133 -12.27 -6.66 -8.39
C ASP A 133 -12.95 -5.66 -9.35
N GLU A 134 -13.33 -6.13 -10.53
CA GLU A 134 -14.03 -5.30 -11.53
C GLU A 134 -15.40 -4.82 -11.06
N HIS A 135 -16.06 -5.54 -10.15
CA HIS A 135 -17.38 -5.19 -9.63
C HIS A 135 -17.29 -4.01 -8.67
N ALA A 136 -16.32 -4.01 -7.77
CA ALA A 136 -16.00 -2.90 -6.87
C ALA A 136 -15.67 -1.63 -7.69
N PHE A 137 -14.86 -1.76 -8.74
CA PHE A 137 -14.55 -0.63 -9.62
C PHE A 137 -15.79 -0.13 -10.39
N GLN A 138 -16.64 -1.02 -10.90
CA GLN A 138 -17.91 -0.66 -11.53
C GLN A 138 -18.89 0.03 -10.57
N GLN A 139 -18.88 -0.37 -9.30
CA GLN A 139 -19.67 0.29 -8.25
C GLN A 139 -19.15 1.71 -8.00
N LEU A 140 -17.83 1.91 -7.92
CA LEU A 140 -17.23 3.24 -7.86
C LEU A 140 -17.67 4.11 -9.04
N ILE A 141 -17.60 3.61 -10.28
CA ILE A 141 -18.09 4.36 -11.47
C ILE A 141 -19.55 4.78 -11.30
N SER A 142 -20.39 3.88 -10.77
CA SER A 142 -21.82 4.14 -10.58
C SER A 142 -22.08 5.21 -9.51
N ILE A 143 -21.31 5.21 -8.41
CA ILE A 143 -21.43 6.17 -7.31
C ILE A 143 -20.89 7.56 -7.71
N TYR A 144 -19.72 7.59 -8.35
CA TYR A 144 -19.08 8.83 -8.78
C TYR A 144 -19.68 9.41 -10.07
N GLY A 145 -20.44 8.60 -10.82
CA GLY A 145 -21.13 8.99 -12.05
C GLY A 145 -20.30 8.91 -13.33
N SER A 146 -18.96 8.82 -13.23
CA SER A 146 -18.09 8.60 -14.38
C SER A 146 -16.73 8.02 -13.97
N ILE A 147 -16.01 7.42 -14.93
CA ILE A 147 -14.63 6.95 -14.73
C ILE A 147 -13.71 8.14 -14.40
N GLU A 148 -13.92 9.29 -15.04
CA GLU A 148 -13.15 10.51 -14.77
C GLU A 148 -13.27 10.96 -13.32
N GLN A 149 -14.47 10.90 -12.73
CA GLN A 149 -14.69 11.26 -11.33
C GLN A 149 -14.03 10.27 -10.36
N VAL A 150 -13.98 8.98 -10.71
CA VAL A 150 -13.20 7.97 -9.94
C VAL A 150 -11.70 8.30 -9.98
N TYR A 151 -11.17 8.64 -11.16
CA TYR A 151 -9.76 9.04 -11.32
C TYR A 151 -9.46 10.32 -10.54
N GLN A 152 -10.33 11.33 -10.62
CA GLN A 152 -10.19 12.56 -9.85
C GLN A 152 -10.16 12.27 -8.35
N SER A 153 -11.11 11.48 -7.84
CA SER A 153 -11.15 11.11 -6.42
C SER A 153 -9.88 10.38 -5.99
N TYR A 154 -9.41 9.42 -6.79
CA TYR A 154 -8.16 8.71 -6.52
C TYR A 154 -6.95 9.65 -6.42
N TYR A 155 -6.78 10.56 -7.39
CA TYR A 155 -5.67 11.51 -7.36
C TYR A 155 -5.81 12.57 -6.25
N ASP A 156 -7.03 12.94 -5.87
CA ASP A 156 -7.28 13.81 -4.71
C ASP A 156 -6.88 13.12 -3.40
N GLN A 157 -7.11 11.81 -3.26
CA GLN A 157 -6.66 11.02 -2.12
C GLN A 157 -5.13 10.86 -2.10
N ILE A 158 -4.49 10.62 -3.25
CA ILE A 158 -3.02 10.60 -3.37
C ILE A 158 -2.44 11.96 -2.99
N HIS A 159 -3.03 13.06 -3.45
CA HIS A 159 -2.58 14.40 -3.09
C HIS A 159 -2.76 14.67 -1.58
N SER A 160 -3.89 14.25 -1.01
CA SER A 160 -4.15 14.34 0.43
C SER A 160 -3.13 13.51 1.23
N SER A 161 -2.77 12.31 0.77
CA SER A 161 -1.77 11.46 1.42
C SER A 161 -0.40 12.12 1.45
N ILE A 162 -0.03 12.85 0.39
CA ILE A 162 1.23 13.61 0.31
C ILE A 162 1.24 14.78 1.30
N LEU A 163 0.13 15.50 1.45
CA LEU A 163 0.02 16.67 2.34
C LEU A 163 -0.24 16.31 3.80
N SER A 164 -0.79 15.12 4.07
CA SER A 164 -1.17 14.68 5.42
C SER A 164 0.01 14.66 6.39
N SER A 165 -0.25 15.04 7.64
CA SER A 165 0.75 15.05 8.72
C SER A 165 0.68 13.76 9.55
N LEU A 166 1.14 12.65 8.98
CA LEU A 166 1.20 11.33 9.64
C LEU A 166 2.39 11.15 10.61
N GLY A 167 2.94 12.24 11.14
CA GLY A 167 4.06 12.20 12.08
C GLY A 167 5.43 11.95 11.45
N GLN A 168 6.44 11.74 12.29
CA GLN A 168 7.86 11.64 11.87
C GLN A 168 8.17 10.36 11.07
N TYR A 169 7.37 9.31 11.28
CA TYR A 169 7.52 8.01 10.61
C TYR A 169 6.61 7.86 9.39
N LYS A 170 6.00 8.96 8.91
CA LYS A 170 5.25 8.98 7.65
C LYS A 170 6.09 8.36 6.51
N PRO A 171 5.55 7.37 5.78
CA PRO A 171 6.24 6.82 4.62
C PRO A 171 6.53 7.91 3.58
N LYS A 172 7.75 7.91 3.05
CA LYS A 172 8.20 8.91 2.05
C LYS A 172 8.00 8.45 0.61
N ARG A 173 7.78 7.15 0.41
CA ARG A 173 7.50 6.56 -0.91
C ARG A 173 5.99 6.41 -1.05
N ILE A 174 5.42 7.01 -2.10
CA ILE A 174 4.02 6.83 -2.44
C ILE A 174 3.89 5.58 -3.32
N GLY A 175 3.00 4.66 -2.94
CA GLY A 175 2.75 3.42 -3.66
C GLY A 175 2.02 3.66 -4.97
N HIS A 176 2.24 2.75 -5.93
CA HIS A 176 1.64 2.68 -7.27
C HIS A 176 0.59 3.75 -7.60
N ILE A 177 1.03 4.98 -7.91
CA ILE A 177 0.19 6.17 -8.15
C ILE A 177 -0.70 6.08 -9.41
N THR A 178 -0.75 4.92 -10.03
CA THR A 178 -1.58 4.60 -11.19
C THR A 178 -2.52 3.43 -10.91
N LEU A 179 -2.74 3.06 -9.63
CA LEU A 179 -3.56 1.91 -9.25
C LEU A 179 -4.98 1.97 -9.83
N VAL A 180 -5.56 3.18 -9.93
CA VAL A 180 -6.86 3.41 -10.57
C VAL A 180 -6.97 2.91 -12.02
N GLN A 181 -5.83 2.63 -12.66
CA GLN A 181 -5.76 2.07 -14.01
C GLN A 181 -5.79 0.53 -14.05
N LYS A 182 -5.85 -0.17 -12.90
CA LYS A 182 -5.84 -1.65 -12.82
C LYS A 182 -6.83 -2.31 -13.79
N PHE A 183 -8.04 -1.75 -13.87
CA PHE A 183 -9.12 -2.29 -14.71
C PHE A 183 -9.30 -1.55 -16.04
N LYS A 184 -8.30 -0.79 -16.51
CA LYS A 184 -8.38 0.02 -17.75
C LYS A 184 -8.75 -0.79 -19.00
N GLN A 185 -8.39 -2.08 -19.06
CA GLN A 185 -8.78 -2.93 -20.20
C GLN A 185 -10.29 -3.23 -20.22
N LEU A 186 -10.92 -3.36 -19.05
CA LEU A 186 -12.36 -3.61 -18.90
C LEU A 186 -13.16 -2.30 -18.96
N PHE A 187 -12.59 -1.21 -18.44
CA PHE A 187 -13.17 0.13 -18.45
C PHE A 187 -12.22 1.11 -19.16
N PRO A 188 -12.18 1.10 -20.51
CA PRO A 188 -11.28 1.95 -21.27
C PRO A 188 -11.54 3.43 -20.98
N TYR A 189 -10.49 4.14 -20.60
CA TYR A 189 -10.52 5.57 -20.33
C TYR A 189 -9.19 6.22 -20.64
N GLU A 190 -9.25 7.42 -21.20
CA GLU A 190 -8.12 8.33 -21.38
C GLU A 190 -8.39 9.58 -20.54
N MET A 191 -7.44 9.93 -19.68
CA MET A 191 -7.57 11.09 -18.80
C MET A 191 -7.73 12.38 -19.62
N SER A 192 -8.71 13.19 -19.22
CA SER A 192 -8.93 14.51 -19.80
C SER A 192 -7.70 15.43 -19.60
N PRO A 193 -7.46 16.39 -20.51
CA PRO A 193 -6.44 17.43 -20.31
C PRO A 193 -6.63 18.20 -19.01
N GLU A 194 -7.88 18.43 -18.60
CA GLU A 194 -8.24 19.15 -17.38
C GLU A 194 -7.72 18.42 -16.13
N LEU A 195 -7.94 17.11 -16.04
CA LEU A 195 -7.42 16.29 -14.95
C LEU A 195 -5.89 16.20 -14.97
N CYS A 196 -5.28 16.15 -16.16
CA CYS A 196 -3.81 16.19 -16.31
C CYS A 196 -3.19 17.52 -15.84
N GLN A 197 -3.94 18.63 -15.93
CA GLN A 197 -3.44 19.99 -15.68
C GLN A 197 -3.81 20.53 -14.30
N LYS A 198 -4.68 19.86 -13.53
CA LYS A 198 -4.90 20.13 -12.10
C LYS A 198 -3.68 19.74 -11.26
N GLY A 199 -2.52 20.33 -11.56
CA GLY A 199 -1.48 20.48 -10.57
C GLY A 199 -2.01 21.46 -9.53
N HIS A 200 -2.42 20.96 -8.36
CA HIS A 200 -2.73 21.83 -7.24
C HIS A 200 -1.53 22.76 -7.01
N PRO A 201 -1.73 24.09 -6.93
CA PRO A 201 -0.65 24.97 -6.53
C PRO A 201 -0.18 24.50 -5.15
N LEU A 202 1.09 24.12 -5.05
CA LEU A 202 1.72 23.86 -3.76
C LEU A 202 1.60 25.15 -2.92
N PRO A 203 1.15 25.06 -1.66
CA PRO A 203 1.06 26.22 -0.78
C PRO A 203 2.42 26.88 -0.55
#